data_AF-A0A3Q8SED2-F1
#
_entry.id   AF-A0A3Q8SED2-F1
#
_cell.length_a   1.000
_cell.length_b   1.000
_cell.length_c   1.000
_cell.angle_alpha   90.00
_cell.angle_beta   90.00
_cell.angle_gamma   90.00
#
_symmetry.space_group_name_H-M   'P 1'
#
loop_
_entity.id
_entity.type
_entity.pdbx_description
1 polymer ?
#
loop_
_entity_poly.entity_id
_entity_poly.type
_entity_poly.pdbx_seq_one_letter_code
_entity_poly.pdbx_strand_id
1 'polypeptide(L)'
;MKLLLGRLLGRKLIRTTFLPAKRGLAGEMILRRPGFWSLMSIVGCLAGGVLLYFLFTENMFEQPGEEVIYRNVVLGISLLSLFMWLECLSYKASAMESFVAVRHWYGTKTIHYHNITSVEHSRFFGGQFVLRSNQGVVRVPDGAIGSAEFIQHLCKELGEEHCVGALKALEEKRTQLQQLS
;
A
#
# COMPACT_ATOMS: atom_id res chain seq x y z
N MET A 1 3.03 3.08 27.88
CA MET A 1 3.00 1.82 27.10
C MET A 1 2.46 1.98 25.67
N LYS A 2 1.27 2.59 25.45
CA LYS A 2 0.68 2.80 24.09
C LYS A 2 1.58 3.57 23.10
N LEU A 3 2.29 4.60 23.57
CA LEU A 3 3.21 5.42 22.75
C LEU A 3 4.44 4.64 22.25
N LEU A 4 4.94 3.66 23.01
CA LEU A 4 6.10 2.86 22.62
C LEU A 4 5.74 1.86 21.52
N LEU A 5 4.56 1.24 21.60
CA LEU A 5 4.08 0.28 20.61
C LEU A 5 3.86 0.95 19.24
N GLY A 6 3.25 2.14 19.23
CA GLY A 6 3.07 2.92 18.00
C GLY A 6 4.39 3.29 17.33
N ARG A 7 5.39 3.70 18.11
CA ARG A 7 6.75 4.00 17.59
C ARG A 7 7.44 2.77 17.02
N LEU A 8 7.33 1.61 17.68
CA LEU A 8 7.90 0.36 17.19
C LEU A 8 7.26 -0.12 15.89
N LEU A 9 5.92 -0.03 15.79
CA LEU A 9 5.18 -0.37 14.58
C LEU A 9 5.52 0.58 13.43
N GLY A 10 5.52 1.89 13.68
CA GLY A 10 5.90 2.91 12.70
C GLY A 10 7.33 2.70 12.19
N ARG A 11 8.29 2.45 13.10
CA ARG A 11 9.67 2.12 12.75
C ARG A 11 9.75 0.88 11.86
N LYS A 12 9.01 -0.19 12.20
CA LYS A 12 9.02 -1.43 11.41
C LYS A 12 8.46 -1.21 10.01
N LEU A 13 7.37 -0.46 9.87
CA LEU A 13 6.73 -0.15 8.58
C LEU A 13 7.59 0.78 7.70
N ILE A 14 8.23 1.79 8.28
CA ILE A 14 9.11 2.67 7.52
C ILE A 14 10.36 1.90 7.10
N ARG A 15 10.95 1.10 8.00
CA ARG A 15 12.15 0.32 7.70
C ARG A 15 11.95 -0.68 6.54
N THR A 16 10.76 -1.27 6.38
CA THR A 16 10.51 -2.21 5.27
C THR A 16 10.67 -1.56 3.90
N THR A 17 10.40 -0.26 3.76
CA THR A 17 10.58 0.54 2.54
C THR A 17 12.04 0.50 2.03
N PHE A 18 12.99 0.51 2.97
CA PHE A 18 14.43 0.60 2.70
C PHE A 18 15.14 -0.77 2.70
N LEU A 19 14.40 -1.87 2.91
CA LEU A 19 14.96 -3.20 2.71
C LEU A 19 15.16 -3.48 1.22
N PRO A 20 16.20 -4.22 0.83
CA PRO A 20 16.45 -4.53 -0.57
C PRO A 20 15.30 -5.34 -1.19
N ALA A 21 15.00 -5.07 -2.46
CA ALA A 21 13.97 -5.79 -3.21
C ALA A 21 14.41 -7.23 -3.45
N LYS A 22 13.50 -8.19 -3.23
CA LYS A 22 13.77 -9.59 -3.54
C LYS A 22 13.98 -9.74 -5.05
N ARG A 23 15.07 -10.40 -5.46
CA ARG A 23 15.32 -10.72 -6.87
C ARG A 23 14.55 -11.97 -7.29
N GLY A 24 13.90 -11.91 -8.44
CA GLY A 24 13.27 -13.04 -9.10
C GLY A 24 14.27 -13.90 -9.88
N LEU A 25 13.79 -14.98 -10.49
CA LEU A 25 14.62 -15.90 -11.28
C LEU A 25 15.24 -15.23 -12.51
N ALA A 26 14.52 -14.27 -13.10
CA ALA A 26 14.97 -13.48 -14.25
C ALA A 26 15.75 -12.21 -13.84
N GLY A 27 16.13 -12.06 -12.57
CA GLY A 27 16.79 -10.84 -12.07
C GLY A 27 15.85 -9.67 -11.78
N GLU A 28 14.54 -9.81 -12.04
CA GLU A 28 13.52 -8.80 -11.75
C GLU A 28 13.46 -8.43 -10.26
N MET A 29 13.23 -7.15 -9.97
CA MET A 29 12.99 -6.67 -8.61
C MET A 29 11.52 -6.87 -8.24
N ILE A 30 11.27 -7.74 -7.27
CA ILE A 30 9.91 -8.04 -6.81
C ILE A 30 9.56 -7.16 -5.62
N LEU A 31 8.62 -6.25 -5.84
CA LEU A 31 8.07 -5.35 -4.85
C LEU A 31 6.85 -6.00 -4.20
N ARG A 32 6.92 -6.23 -2.88
CA ARG A 32 5.83 -6.85 -2.10
C ARG A 32 5.43 -5.98 -0.93
N ARG A 33 4.13 -5.96 -0.64
CA ARG A 33 3.63 -5.37 0.61
C ARG A 33 4.10 -6.22 1.79
N PRO A 34 4.42 -5.61 2.95
CA PRO A 34 4.71 -6.37 4.15
C PRO A 34 3.47 -7.14 4.60
N GLY A 35 3.66 -8.37 5.07
CA GLY A 35 2.56 -9.24 5.50
C GLY A 35 1.68 -8.66 6.62
N PHE A 36 2.20 -7.66 7.36
CA PHE A 36 1.43 -6.89 8.32
C PHE A 36 0.17 -6.26 7.73
N TRP A 37 0.23 -5.71 6.51
CA TRP A 37 -0.97 -5.14 5.87
C TRP A 37 -2.02 -6.21 5.58
N SER A 38 -1.59 -7.37 5.06
CA SER A 38 -2.50 -8.49 4.84
C SER A 38 -3.12 -8.98 6.15
N LEU A 39 -2.34 -9.04 7.22
CA LEU A 39 -2.83 -9.45 8.54
C LEU A 39 -3.86 -8.45 9.09
N MET A 40 -3.58 -7.15 9.02
CA MET A 40 -4.52 -6.11 9.44
C MET A 40 -5.83 -6.17 8.66
N SER A 41 -5.77 -6.41 7.35
CA SER A 41 -6.96 -6.58 6.52
C SER A 41 -7.78 -7.82 6.91
N ILE A 42 -7.12 -8.95 7.19
CA ILE A 42 -7.80 -10.18 7.66
C ILE A 42 -8.49 -9.93 9.00
N VAL A 43 -7.78 -9.35 9.97
CA VAL A 43 -8.34 -9.05 11.30
C VAL A 43 -9.53 -8.10 11.18
N GLY A 44 -9.44 -7.08 10.33
CA GLY A 44 -10.56 -6.16 10.05
C GLY A 44 -11.77 -6.88 9.46
N CYS A 45 -11.57 -7.81 8.51
CA CYS A 45 -12.66 -8.59 7.93
C CYS A 45 -13.33 -9.52 8.96
N LEU A 46 -12.53 -10.20 9.80
CA LEU A 46 -13.06 -11.08 10.84
C LEU A 46 -13.84 -10.30 11.91
N ALA A 47 -13.29 -9.18 12.38
CA ALA A 47 -13.96 -8.32 13.35
C ALA A 47 -15.26 -7.75 12.78
N GLY A 48 -15.26 -7.29 11.52
CA GLY A 48 -16.46 -6.83 10.83
C GLY A 48 -17.52 -7.92 10.69
N GLY A 49 -17.13 -9.14 10.34
CA GLY A 49 -18.04 -10.29 10.25
C GLY A 49 -18.66 -10.67 11.60
N VAL A 50 -17.88 -10.66 12.68
CA VAL A 50 -18.37 -10.91 14.05
C VAL A 50 -19.35 -9.81 14.48
N LEU A 51 -19.01 -8.53 14.24
CA LEU A 51 -19.90 -7.40 14.50
C LEU A 51 -21.21 -7.51 13.72
N LEU A 52 -21.15 -7.85 12.44
CA LEU A 52 -22.35 -8.07 11.62
C LEU A 52 -23.20 -9.21 12.19
N TYR A 53 -22.59 -10.33 12.59
CA TYR A 53 -23.33 -11.43 13.22
C TYR A 53 -24.11 -10.94 14.44
N PHE A 54 -23.45 -10.25 15.38
CA PHE A 54 -24.13 -9.70 16.56
C PHE A 54 -25.26 -8.74 16.20
N LEU A 55 -25.06 -7.88 15.19
CA LEU A 55 -26.11 -6.95 14.72
C LEU A 55 -27.32 -7.65 14.10
N PHE A 56 -27.14 -8.85 13.53
CA PHE A 56 -28.23 -9.62 12.92
C PHE A 56 -28.90 -10.60 13.90
N THR A 57 -28.20 -11.03 14.95
CA THR A 57 -28.72 -12.04 15.90
C THR A 57 -29.18 -11.47 17.23
N GLU A 58 -28.61 -10.36 17.68
CA GLU A 58 -28.99 -9.70 18.92
C GLU A 58 -29.64 -8.36 18.59
N ASN A 59 -30.85 -8.13 19.12
CA ASN A 59 -31.51 -6.81 19.08
C ASN A 59 -30.79 -5.86 20.04
N MET A 60 -29.55 -5.49 19.70
CA MET A 60 -28.68 -4.60 20.47
C MET A 60 -29.19 -3.15 20.49
N PHE A 61 -30.20 -2.82 19.68
CA PHE A 61 -30.78 -1.49 19.59
C PHE A 61 -32.25 -1.50 19.99
N GLU A 62 -32.61 -0.64 20.93
CA GLU A 62 -33.99 -0.46 21.40
C GLU A 62 -34.81 0.46 20.46
N GLN A 63 -34.15 1.20 19.56
CA GLN A 63 -34.81 2.14 18.65
C GLN A 63 -34.73 1.70 17.18
N PRO A 64 -35.88 1.60 16.47
CA PRO A 64 -35.96 1.01 15.12
C PRO A 64 -35.28 1.84 14.01
N GLY A 65 -34.93 3.11 14.26
CA GLY A 65 -34.26 3.98 13.29
C GLY A 65 -32.73 3.91 13.34
N GLU A 66 -32.16 3.71 14.53
CA GLU A 66 -30.71 3.69 14.73
C GLU A 66 -30.10 2.38 14.23
N GLU A 67 -30.80 1.26 14.42
CA GLU A 67 -30.38 -0.07 14.00
C GLU A 67 -30.02 -0.12 12.50
N VAL A 68 -30.84 0.50 11.65
CA VAL A 68 -30.63 0.53 10.19
C VAL A 68 -29.36 1.30 9.83
N ILE A 69 -29.10 2.42 10.50
CA ILE A 69 -27.92 3.26 10.25
C ILE A 69 -26.66 2.50 10.68
N TYR A 70 -26.63 1.96 11.91
CA TYR A 70 -25.49 1.22 12.43
C TYR A 70 -25.19 -0.03 11.58
N ARG A 71 -26.22 -0.78 11.20
CA ARG A 71 -26.08 -1.94 10.31
C ARG A 71 -25.46 -1.56 8.97
N ASN A 72 -25.94 -0.49 8.35
CA ASN A 72 -25.41 -0.04 7.06
C ASN A 72 -23.96 0.46 7.16
N VAL A 73 -23.62 1.16 8.25
CA VAL A 73 -22.24 1.61 8.50
C VAL A 73 -21.30 0.42 8.70
N VAL A 74 -21.67 -0.54 9.53
CA VAL A 74 -20.84 -1.73 9.79
C VAL A 74 -20.71 -2.59 8.54
N LEU A 75 -21.78 -2.73 7.75
CA LEU A 75 -21.74 -3.41 6.46
C LEU A 75 -20.81 -2.69 5.47
N GLY A 76 -20.89 -1.35 5.39
CA GLY A 76 -20.00 -0.54 4.55
C GLY A 76 -18.52 -0.69 4.93
N ILE A 77 -18.19 -0.61 6.22
CA ILE A 77 -16.82 -0.79 6.72
C ILE A 77 -16.31 -2.22 6.44
N SER A 78 -17.17 -3.22 6.61
CA SER A 78 -16.83 -4.62 6.36
C SER A 78 -16.52 -4.87 4.88
N LEU A 79 -17.37 -4.33 3.98
CA LEU A 79 -17.13 -4.40 2.53
C LEU A 79 -15.84 -3.68 2.12
N LEU A 80 -15.61 -2.46 2.63
CA LEU A 80 -14.37 -1.73 2.38
C LEU A 80 -13.13 -2.50 2.85
N SER A 81 -13.21 -3.14 4.01
CA SER A 81 -12.12 -3.96 4.55
C SER A 81 -11.85 -5.18 3.67
N LEU A 82 -12.91 -5.82 3.16
CA LEU A 82 -12.81 -6.94 2.21
C LEU A 82 -12.15 -6.52 0.90
N PHE A 83 -12.56 -5.39 0.31
CA PHE A 83 -11.93 -4.87 -0.90
C PHE A 83 -10.44 -4.54 -0.68
N MET A 84 -10.10 -3.91 0.45
CA MET A 84 -8.70 -3.65 0.82
C MET A 84 -7.90 -4.94 0.98
N TRP A 85 -8.52 -5.99 1.52
CA TRP A 85 -7.88 -7.30 1.64
C TRP A 85 -7.59 -7.94 0.28
N LEU A 86 -8.57 -7.94 -0.63
CA LEU A 86 -8.42 -8.46 -2.00
C LEU A 86 -7.34 -7.70 -2.79
N GLU A 87 -7.32 -6.36 -2.67
CA GLU A 87 -6.27 -5.52 -3.26
C GLU A 87 -4.89 -5.89 -2.69
N CYS A 88 -4.78 -6.08 -1.37
CA CYS A 88 -3.51 -6.47 -0.72
C CYS A 88 -3.01 -7.85 -1.15
N LEU A 89 -3.92 -8.82 -1.35
CA LEU A 89 -3.58 -10.18 -1.78
C LEU A 89 -3.18 -10.25 -3.25
N SER A 90 -3.88 -9.52 -4.10
CA SER A 90 -3.66 -9.52 -5.55
C SER A 90 -2.47 -8.67 -5.99
N TYR A 91 -2.05 -7.70 -5.16
CA TYR A 91 -0.96 -6.80 -5.48
C TYR A 91 0.36 -7.56 -5.63
N LYS A 92 0.93 -7.49 -6.84
CA LYS A 92 2.30 -7.92 -7.12
C LYS A 92 2.92 -6.96 -8.11
N ALA A 93 4.03 -6.34 -7.74
CA ALA A 93 4.79 -5.51 -8.66
C ALA A 93 6.16 -6.13 -8.93
N SER A 94 6.56 -6.11 -10.19
CA SER A 94 7.87 -6.54 -10.67
C SER A 94 8.46 -5.45 -11.55
N ALA A 95 9.66 -5.01 -11.21
CA ALA A 95 10.43 -4.05 -11.98
C ALA A 95 11.59 -4.77 -12.66
N MET A 96 11.63 -4.68 -13.98
CA MET A 96 12.67 -5.22 -14.84
C MET A 96 13.55 -4.07 -15.33
N GLU A 97 14.56 -4.32 -16.16
CA GLU A 97 15.51 -3.29 -16.60
C GLU A 97 14.86 -2.17 -17.44
N SER A 98 13.79 -2.47 -18.19
CA SER A 98 13.18 -1.52 -19.14
C SER A 98 11.70 -1.23 -18.87
N PHE A 99 11.08 -1.91 -17.91
CA PHE A 99 9.66 -1.76 -17.61
C PHE A 99 9.33 -2.14 -16.17
N VAL A 100 8.20 -1.62 -15.70
CA VAL A 100 7.54 -2.05 -14.47
C VAL A 100 6.19 -2.67 -14.82
N ALA A 101 5.93 -3.84 -14.24
CA ALA A 101 4.64 -4.50 -14.32
C ALA A 101 4.01 -4.56 -12.92
N VAL A 102 2.77 -4.09 -12.80
CA VAL A 102 2.00 -4.14 -11.57
C VAL A 102 0.71 -4.90 -11.81
N ARG A 103 0.56 -6.00 -11.10
CA ARG A 103 -0.65 -6.80 -11.05
C ARG A 103 -1.55 -6.32 -9.93
N HIS A 104 -2.79 -6.04 -10.29
CA HIS A 104 -3.92 -5.82 -9.40
C HIS A 104 -4.93 -6.97 -9.56
N TRP A 105 -5.98 -6.97 -8.75
CA TRP A 105 -7.06 -7.95 -8.89
C TRP A 105 -7.80 -7.84 -10.22
N TYR A 106 -7.92 -6.64 -10.78
CA TYR A 106 -8.61 -6.37 -12.05
C TYR A 106 -7.71 -6.51 -13.29
N GLY A 107 -6.44 -6.90 -13.14
CA GLY A 107 -5.54 -7.14 -14.28
C GLY A 107 -4.09 -6.74 -14.01
N THR A 108 -3.25 -6.92 -15.03
CA THR A 108 -1.84 -6.52 -15.00
C THR A 108 -1.62 -5.30 -15.87
N LYS A 109 -0.94 -4.29 -15.33
CA LYS A 109 -0.56 -3.09 -16.06
C LYS A 109 0.96 -3.01 -16.16
N THR A 110 1.44 -2.86 -17.38
CA THR A 110 2.87 -2.73 -17.66
C THR A 110 3.14 -1.34 -18.24
N ILE A 111 4.18 -0.68 -17.74
CA ILE A 111 4.67 0.61 -18.27
C ILE A 111 6.17 0.49 -18.51
N HIS A 112 6.59 0.80 -19.73
CA HIS A 112 8.01 0.94 -20.06
C HIS A 112 8.55 2.27 -19.52
N TYR A 113 9.81 2.26 -19.06
CA TYR A 113 10.39 3.45 -18.42
C TYR A 113 10.44 4.66 -19.35
N HIS A 114 10.78 4.47 -20.62
CA HIS A 114 10.77 5.56 -21.61
C HIS A 114 9.40 6.24 -21.81
N ASN A 115 8.30 5.60 -21.40
CA ASN A 115 6.95 6.17 -21.47
C ASN A 115 6.53 6.90 -20.19
N ILE A 116 7.35 6.88 -19.14
CA ILE A 116 7.06 7.55 -17.88
C ILE A 116 7.41 9.04 -18.03
N THR A 117 6.42 9.88 -17.76
CA THR A 117 6.56 11.34 -17.83
C THR A 117 6.84 11.96 -16.47
N SER A 118 6.35 11.37 -15.39
CA SER A 118 6.66 11.82 -14.03
C SER A 118 6.49 10.72 -12.99
N VAL A 119 7.27 10.83 -11.90
CA VAL A 119 7.15 9.97 -10.71
C VAL A 119 6.82 10.84 -9.50
N GLU A 120 5.59 10.73 -9.02
CA GLU A 120 5.06 11.52 -7.91
C GLU A 120 4.85 10.67 -6.65
N HIS A 121 4.70 11.34 -5.50
CA HIS A 121 4.27 10.70 -4.26
C HIS A 121 2.86 11.18 -3.89
N SER A 122 2.01 10.23 -3.51
CA SER A 122 0.67 10.48 -3.00
C SER A 122 0.54 9.93 -1.59
N ARG A 123 -0.03 10.71 -0.67
CA ARG A 123 -0.28 10.29 0.72
C ARG A 123 -1.54 9.44 0.89
N PHE A 124 -2.34 9.27 -0.17
CA PHE A 124 -3.58 8.48 -0.11
C PHE A 124 -3.30 6.99 0.14
N PHE A 125 -4.24 6.32 0.83
CA PHE A 125 -4.19 4.88 1.13
C PHE A 125 -2.89 4.41 1.80
N GLY A 126 -2.33 5.23 2.70
CA GLY A 126 -1.10 4.89 3.43
C GLY A 126 0.20 5.18 2.68
N GLY A 127 0.12 5.85 1.52
CA GLY A 127 1.28 6.30 0.76
C GLY A 127 1.58 5.46 -0.48
N GLN A 128 1.74 6.12 -1.63
CA GLN A 128 1.97 5.47 -2.93
C GLN A 128 2.88 6.34 -3.81
N PHE A 129 3.81 5.70 -4.50
CA PHE A 129 4.50 6.27 -5.65
C PHE A 129 3.62 6.10 -6.90
N VAL A 130 3.38 7.21 -7.59
CA VAL A 130 2.49 7.30 -8.74
C VAL A 130 3.35 7.56 -9.97
N LEU A 131 3.45 6.55 -10.84
CA LEU A 131 4.15 6.63 -12.11
C LEU A 131 3.13 7.06 -13.16
N ARG A 132 3.31 8.25 -13.72
CA ARG A 132 2.45 8.78 -14.78
C ARG A 132 3.09 8.53 -16.14
N SER A 133 2.27 8.12 -17.08
CA SER A 133 2.60 7.92 -18.48
C SER A 133 1.45 8.42 -19.34
N ASN A 134 1.73 8.74 -20.61
CA ASN A 134 0.70 9.03 -21.61
C ASN A 134 -0.28 7.85 -21.79
N GLN A 135 0.16 6.61 -21.49
CA GLN A 135 -0.66 5.39 -21.55
C GLN A 135 -1.39 5.10 -20.22
N GLY A 136 -1.25 5.98 -19.24
CA GLY A 136 -1.97 5.97 -17.97
C GLY A 136 -1.06 5.88 -16.75
N VAL A 137 -1.66 5.52 -15.61
CA VAL A 137 -1.00 5.58 -14.30
C VAL A 137 -0.75 4.19 -13.70
N VAL A 138 0.44 3.98 -13.13
CA VAL A 138 0.77 2.83 -12.28
C VAL A 138 1.05 3.32 -10.85
N ARG A 139 0.56 2.59 -9.85
CA ARG A 139 0.72 2.95 -8.45
C ARG A 139 1.47 1.86 -7.70
N VAL A 140 2.56 2.23 -7.06
CA VAL A 140 3.39 1.35 -6.23
C VAL A 140 3.28 1.83 -4.78
N PRO A 141 2.82 1.01 -3.82
CA PRO A 141 2.76 1.38 -2.41
C PRO A 141 4.14 1.77 -1.91
N ASP A 142 4.21 2.90 -1.23
CA ASP A 142 5.48 3.46 -0.76
C ASP A 142 6.05 2.71 0.46
N GLY A 143 5.27 1.80 1.05
CA GLY A 143 5.68 0.89 2.13
C GLY A 143 6.01 -0.52 1.63
N ALA A 144 6.03 -0.75 0.31
CA ALA A 144 6.47 -2.02 -0.25
C ALA A 144 7.96 -2.25 0.01
N ILE A 145 8.33 -3.50 0.25
CA ILE A 145 9.72 -3.92 0.40
C ILE A 145 10.45 -3.68 -0.93
N GLY A 146 11.59 -3.00 -0.88
CA GLY A 146 12.38 -2.66 -2.07
C GLY A 146 11.92 -1.40 -2.81
N SER A 147 10.92 -0.68 -2.30
CA SER A 147 10.40 0.51 -2.98
C SER A 147 11.44 1.65 -3.04
N ALA A 148 12.27 1.84 -2.02
CA ALA A 148 13.34 2.83 -2.07
C ALA A 148 14.36 2.51 -3.18
N GLU A 149 14.76 1.24 -3.29
CA GLU A 149 15.68 0.77 -4.32
C GLU A 149 15.07 0.92 -5.72
N PHE A 150 13.78 0.60 -5.87
CA PHE A 150 13.05 0.77 -7.12
C PHE A 150 12.99 2.23 -7.57
N ILE A 151 12.70 3.16 -6.67
CA ILE A 151 12.72 4.60 -7.01
C ILE A 151 14.13 5.03 -7.41
N GLN A 152 15.17 4.60 -6.70
CA GLN A 152 16.55 4.91 -7.10
C GLN A 152 16.88 4.37 -8.50
N HIS A 153 16.42 3.18 -8.85
CA HIS A 153 16.56 2.64 -10.19
C HIS A 153 15.80 3.48 -11.22
N LEU A 154 14.53 3.83 -10.97
CA LEU A 154 13.77 4.72 -11.85
C LEU A 154 14.45 6.06 -12.08
N CYS A 155 15.02 6.67 -11.05
CA CYS A 155 15.68 7.96 -11.20
C CYS A 155 16.98 7.88 -12.00
N LYS A 156 17.65 6.73 -11.99
CA LYS A 156 18.80 6.47 -12.89
C LYS A 156 18.36 6.34 -14.34
N GLU A 157 17.23 5.71 -14.61
CA GLU A 157 16.70 5.50 -15.97
C GLU A 157 16.05 6.75 -16.56
N LEU A 158 15.33 7.54 -15.74
CA LEU A 158 14.53 8.69 -16.18
C LEU A 158 15.24 10.04 -15.98
N GLY A 159 16.30 10.07 -15.17
CA GLY A 159 16.90 11.31 -14.66
C GLY A 159 16.21 11.80 -13.37
N GLU A 160 16.98 12.45 -12.51
CA GLU A 160 16.53 12.89 -11.18
C GLU A 160 15.40 13.92 -11.23
N GLU A 161 15.35 14.73 -12.28
CA GLU A 161 14.34 15.78 -12.49
C GLU A 161 12.91 15.23 -12.52
N HIS A 162 12.72 14.05 -13.14
CA HIS A 162 11.42 13.37 -13.21
C HIS A 162 11.01 12.69 -11.90
N CYS A 163 11.93 12.66 -10.94
CA CYS A 163 11.88 11.86 -9.72
C CYS A 163 11.82 12.68 -8.43
N VAL A 164 11.89 14.02 -8.51
CA VAL A 164 12.06 14.91 -7.36
C VAL A 164 11.02 14.66 -6.26
N GLY A 165 9.75 14.49 -6.65
CA GLY A 165 8.67 14.23 -5.68
C GLY A 165 8.83 12.90 -4.94
N ALA A 166 9.27 11.86 -5.63
CA ALA A 166 9.51 10.55 -5.03
C ALA A 166 10.76 10.54 -4.13
N LEU A 167 11.84 11.20 -4.57
CA LEU A 167 13.07 11.34 -3.80
C LEU A 167 12.83 12.11 -2.49
N LYS A 168 12.10 13.23 -2.57
CA LYS A 168 11.74 14.01 -1.38
C LYS A 168 10.93 13.18 -0.38
N ALA A 169 9.97 12.39 -0.85
CA ALA A 169 9.18 11.52 0.03
C ALA A 169 10.03 10.41 0.69
N LEU A 170 11.02 9.87 -0.03
CA LEU A 170 11.97 8.91 0.55
C LEU A 170 12.87 9.56 1.60
N GLU A 171 13.32 10.79 1.36
CA GLU A 171 14.11 11.55 2.32
C GLU A 171 13.32 11.87 3.59
N GLU A 172 12.07 12.35 3.46
CA GLU A 172 11.16 12.55 4.59
C GLU A 172 11.01 11.28 5.43
N LYS A 173 10.81 10.12 4.77
CA LYS A 173 10.73 8.82 5.45
C LYS A 173 12.04 8.43 6.13
N ARG A 174 13.19 8.75 5.54
CA ARG A 174 14.51 8.48 6.12
C ARG A 174 14.72 9.32 7.38
N THR A 175 14.37 10.60 7.35
CA THR A 175 14.43 11.48 8.53
C THR A 175 13.48 10.99 9.62
N GLN A 176 12.26 10.59 9.28
CA GLN A 176 11.32 10.00 10.24
C GLN A 176 11.89 8.72 10.87
N LEU A 177 12.55 7.87 10.09
CA LEU A 177 13.18 6.65 10.61
C LEU A 177 14.29 6.95 11.62
N GLN A 178 15.07 8.02 11.39
CA GLN A 178 16.11 8.49 12.32
C GLN A 178 15.52 9.11 13.60
N GLN A 179 14.40 9.82 13.50
CA GLN A 179 13.71 10.36 14.68
C GLN A 179 13.05 9.27 15.54
N LEU A 180 12.73 8.12 14.94
CA LEU A 180 12.17 6.95 15.60
C LEU A 180 13.23 5.94 16.06
N SER A 181 14.51 6.14 15.72
CA SER A 181 15.61 5.21 16.02
C SER A 181 16.13 5.35 17.43
#